data_AF-D3AZU0-F1
#
_entry.id   AF-D3AZU0-F1
#
_cell.length_a   1.000
_cell.length_b   1.000
_cell.length_c   1.000
_cell.angle_alpha   90.00
_cell.angle_beta   90.00
_cell.angle_gamma   90.00
#
_symmetry.space_group_name_H-M   'P 1'
#
loop_
_entity.id
_entity.type
_entity.pdbx_description
1 polymer ?
#
loop_
_entity_poly.entity_id
_entity_poly.type
_entity_poly.pdbx_seq_one_letter_code
_entity_poly.pdbx_strand_id
1 'polypeptide(L)'
;MNNFNFIFVFICLLFLTNRNVHGQCSSNVLSQYFNGSVIGIKVIYFESGSVSYMIGNSLYSAQISSDLFNINSFNSISSSNVDCSRSNNRQPFDVNKVSLPFSDARSLLISRNGAVSMNIKGIKLEFQLSYCSSSMAIGVANNSIPYTFYFSFNQNSQFGLSCNDTNVVTETPKPNNKNITISSNIINQWTTNNINYYQFDGIIENKSKKVIKSLILSSSVQLRDDSSIWDLVRINNNNQQPSTFTLPSYVNQIAIDSKYKFGFITKSDRNPTFNIVSVTYQ
;
A
#
# COMPACT_ATOMS: atom_id res chain seq x y z
N MET A 1 -21.95 9.50 28.82
CA MET A 1 -20.92 9.41 27.75
C MET A 1 -19.53 9.10 28.33
N ASN A 2 -19.34 7.99 29.06
CA ASN A 2 -18.01 7.64 29.64
C ASN A 2 -17.53 6.19 29.36
N ASN A 3 -18.29 5.37 28.62
CA ASN A 3 -17.95 3.96 28.43
C ASN A 3 -17.02 3.65 27.25
N PHE A 4 -16.78 4.62 26.35
CA PHE A 4 -15.97 4.37 25.14
C PHE A 4 -14.44 4.39 25.40
N ASN A 5 -13.99 5.11 26.44
CA ASN A 5 -12.57 5.17 26.80
C ASN A 5 -12.08 3.90 27.51
N PHE A 6 -12.94 3.20 28.23
CA PHE A 6 -12.53 2.03 29.00
C PHE A 6 -12.19 0.84 28.12
N ILE A 7 -12.97 0.61 27.05
CA ILE A 7 -12.75 -0.50 26.11
C ILE A 7 -11.43 -0.34 25.36
N PHE A 8 -11.08 0.88 24.93
CA PHE A 8 -9.83 1.13 24.21
C PHE A 8 -8.60 0.98 25.12
N VAL A 9 -8.69 1.47 26.37
CA VAL A 9 -7.65 1.27 27.38
C VAL A 9 -7.50 -0.21 27.74
N PHE A 10 -8.60 -0.96 27.82
CA PHE A 10 -8.57 -2.41 28.11
C PHE A 10 -7.97 -3.21 26.95
N ILE A 11 -8.25 -2.84 25.70
CA ILE A 11 -7.62 -3.42 24.50
C ILE A 11 -6.11 -3.12 24.52
N CYS A 12 -5.69 -1.90 24.82
CA CYS A 12 -4.27 -1.55 24.95
C CYS A 12 -3.58 -2.30 26.10
N LEU A 13 -4.26 -2.50 27.24
CA LEU A 13 -3.75 -3.28 28.37
C LEU A 13 -3.61 -4.76 28.04
N LEU A 14 -4.54 -5.35 27.28
CA LEU A 14 -4.44 -6.74 26.80
C LEU A 14 -3.25 -6.96 25.85
N PHE A 15 -2.84 -5.94 25.08
CA PHE A 15 -1.61 -5.98 24.30
C PHE A 15 -0.36 -5.83 25.18
N LEU A 16 -0.42 -5.12 26.30
CA LEU A 16 0.70 -4.95 27.23
C LEU A 16 0.93 -6.17 28.14
N THR A 17 -0.12 -6.93 28.51
CA THR A 17 0.01 -8.14 29.34
C THR A 17 0.50 -9.37 28.56
N ASN A 18 0.55 -9.32 27.23
CA ASN A 18 1.13 -10.36 26.38
C ASN A 18 2.63 -10.16 26.07
N ARG A 19 3.34 -9.36 26.86
CA ARG A 19 4.78 -9.08 26.68
C ARG A 19 5.72 -10.30 26.82
N ASN A 20 5.20 -11.48 27.18
CA ASN A 20 6.00 -12.70 27.38
C ASN A 20 5.66 -13.86 26.43
N VAL A 21 4.81 -13.67 25.42
CA VAL A 21 4.72 -14.65 24.34
C VAL A 21 5.73 -14.23 23.28
N HIS A 22 6.77 -15.03 23.10
CA HIS A 22 7.78 -14.92 22.05
C HIS A 22 7.16 -15.05 20.64
N GLY A 23 6.30 -14.11 20.25
CA GLY A 23 5.94 -13.85 18.86
C GLY A 23 7.10 -13.13 18.17
N GLN A 24 8.31 -13.71 18.21
CA GLN A 24 9.40 -13.21 17.40
C GLN A 24 8.98 -13.32 15.93
N CYS A 25 9.20 -12.24 15.19
CA CYS A 25 9.06 -12.23 13.75
C CYS A 25 9.82 -13.44 13.17
N SER A 26 9.10 -14.48 12.70
CA SER A 26 9.79 -15.64 12.14
C SER A 26 10.51 -15.19 10.86
N SER A 27 11.73 -15.68 10.67
CA SER A 27 12.58 -15.26 9.54
C SER A 27 11.93 -15.46 8.16
N ASN A 28 10.89 -16.29 8.11
CA ASN A 28 10.17 -16.63 6.89
C ASN A 28 9.14 -15.58 6.51
N VAL A 29 8.56 -14.84 7.46
CA VAL A 29 7.46 -13.89 7.18
C VAL A 29 7.94 -12.71 6.32
N LEU A 30 9.13 -12.19 6.61
CA LEU A 30 9.71 -11.08 5.85
C LEU A 30 10.55 -11.52 4.66
N SER A 31 10.80 -12.84 4.49
CA SER A 31 11.75 -13.38 3.51
C SER A 31 11.53 -12.88 2.07
N GLN A 32 10.27 -12.65 1.68
CA GLN A 32 9.89 -12.10 0.38
C GLN A 32 10.52 -10.73 0.08
N TYR A 33 10.87 -9.95 1.10
CA TYR A 33 11.49 -8.63 0.96
C TYR A 33 13.01 -8.72 0.84
N PHE A 34 13.63 -9.87 1.12
CA PHE A 34 15.07 -10.10 1.04
C PHE A 34 15.48 -10.81 -0.26
N ASN A 35 14.86 -10.44 -1.38
CA ASN A 35 15.02 -11.10 -2.68
C ASN A 35 15.85 -10.29 -3.70
N GLY A 36 16.43 -9.15 -3.31
CA GLY A 36 17.17 -8.27 -4.24
C GLY A 36 16.35 -7.15 -4.86
N SER A 37 15.05 -7.05 -4.54
CA SER A 37 14.18 -5.98 -5.04
C SER A 37 14.27 -4.74 -4.16
N VAL A 38 14.04 -3.57 -4.75
CA VAL A 38 13.83 -2.33 -3.99
C VAL A 38 12.44 -2.36 -3.38
N ILE A 39 12.37 -2.21 -2.06
CA ILE A 39 11.15 -2.26 -1.25
C ILE A 39 10.85 -0.87 -0.70
N GLY A 40 9.64 -0.37 -0.89
CA GLY A 40 9.14 0.78 -0.20
C GLY A 40 8.80 0.45 1.26
N ILE A 41 9.34 1.23 2.20
CA ILE A 41 9.06 1.12 3.63
C ILE A 41 8.37 2.39 4.11
N LYS A 42 7.29 2.22 4.87
CA LYS A 42 6.64 3.29 5.65
C LYS A 42 6.80 2.96 7.13
N VAL A 43 7.12 3.95 7.94
CA VAL A 43 7.25 3.80 9.39
C VAL A 43 6.30 4.77 10.08
N ILE A 44 5.54 4.29 11.05
CA ILE A 44 4.61 5.10 11.86
C ILE A 44 4.96 4.91 13.33
N TYR A 45 5.09 6.00 14.07
CA TYR A 45 5.27 5.94 15.52
C TYR A 45 4.60 7.14 16.19
N PHE A 46 4.32 7.00 17.48
CA PHE A 46 3.66 8.01 18.30
C PHE A 46 4.58 8.44 19.42
N GLU A 47 4.85 9.74 19.51
CA GLU A 47 5.76 10.30 20.52
C GLU A 47 5.17 11.60 21.06
N SER A 48 5.01 11.71 22.38
CA SER A 48 4.61 12.94 23.05
C SER A 48 3.35 13.61 22.48
N GLY A 49 2.34 12.80 22.14
CA GLY A 49 1.08 13.26 21.54
C GLY A 49 1.15 13.59 20.05
N SER A 50 2.30 13.37 19.41
CA SER A 50 2.50 13.53 17.96
C SER A 50 2.55 12.19 17.24
N VAL A 51 1.95 12.14 16.05
CA VAL A 51 2.13 11.05 15.10
C VAL A 51 3.25 11.42 14.15
N SER A 52 4.23 10.54 14.05
CA SER A 52 5.34 10.65 13.10
C SER A 52 5.20 9.59 12.02
N TYR A 53 5.39 10.01 10.79
CA TYR A 53 5.27 9.20 9.59
C TYR A 53 6.55 9.35 8.76
N MET A 54 7.21 8.24 8.45
CA MET A 54 8.43 8.20 7.64
C MET A 54 8.19 7.33 6.42
N ILE A 55 8.80 7.70 5.30
CA ILE A 55 8.66 6.95 4.05
C ILE A 55 9.99 6.94 3.29
N GLY A 56 10.35 5.79 2.76
CA GLY A 56 11.55 5.64 1.96
C GLY A 56 11.64 4.28 1.29
N ASN A 57 12.82 3.99 0.75
CA ASN A 57 13.09 2.77 0.01
C ASN A 57 14.27 2.03 0.63
N SER A 58 14.22 0.70 0.60
CA SER A 58 15.25 -0.19 1.11
C SER A 58 15.53 -1.30 0.12
N LEU A 59 16.74 -1.85 0.21
CA LEU A 59 17.20 -2.93 -0.64
C LEU A 59 17.89 -3.96 0.24
N TYR A 60 17.72 -5.22 -0.11
CA TYR A 60 18.61 -6.28 0.34
C TYR A 60 19.55 -6.61 -0.82
N SER A 61 20.86 -6.65 -0.57
CA SER A 61 21.83 -7.14 -1.56
C SER A 61 22.97 -7.80 -0.83
N ALA A 62 23.17 -9.11 -1.04
CA ALA A 62 24.22 -9.88 -0.37
C ALA A 62 25.64 -9.31 -0.58
N GLN A 63 25.83 -8.48 -1.61
CA GLN A 63 27.10 -7.80 -1.90
C GLN A 63 27.33 -6.55 -1.04
N ILE A 64 26.27 -6.00 -0.44
CA ILE A 64 26.28 -4.72 0.29
C ILE A 64 25.88 -4.92 1.75
N SER A 65 24.81 -5.68 2.02
CA SER A 65 24.30 -5.98 3.35
C SER A 65 23.48 -7.29 3.35
N SER A 66 23.64 -8.07 4.41
CA SER A 66 22.77 -9.24 4.68
C SER A 66 21.35 -8.84 5.12
N ASP A 67 21.13 -7.56 5.39
CA ASP A 67 19.90 -7.00 5.90
C ASP A 67 19.24 -6.07 4.87
N LEU A 68 17.95 -5.76 5.07
CA LEU A 68 17.30 -4.67 4.36
C LEU A 68 17.87 -3.36 4.88
N PHE A 69 18.52 -2.59 4.01
CA PHE A 69 19.08 -1.28 4.35
C PHE A 69 18.45 -0.20 3.48
N ASN A 70 18.34 1.02 4.01
CA ASN A 70 17.81 2.13 3.22
C ASN A 70 18.77 2.53 2.09
N ILE A 71 18.25 2.66 0.87
CA ILE A 71 19.05 3.07 -0.30
C ILE A 71 18.87 4.54 -0.67
N ASN A 72 17.90 5.20 -0.05
CA ASN A 72 17.67 6.64 -0.18
C ASN A 72 17.49 7.28 1.20
N SER A 73 17.49 8.62 1.22
CA SER A 73 17.06 9.37 2.39
C SER A 73 15.56 9.12 2.59
N PHE A 74 15.16 8.62 3.75
CA PHE A 74 13.74 8.61 4.09
C PHE A 74 13.31 10.06 4.25
N ASN A 75 12.10 10.37 3.81
CA ASN A 75 11.45 11.60 4.23
C ASN A 75 10.70 11.28 5.53
N SER A 76 10.59 12.24 6.46
CA SER A 76 9.82 12.18 7.70
C SER A 76 8.92 13.40 7.87
N ILE A 77 7.74 13.20 8.44
CA ILE A 77 6.83 14.26 8.85
C ILE A 77 6.25 13.91 10.22
N SER A 78 6.09 14.91 11.10
CA SER A 78 5.52 14.72 12.44
C SER A 78 4.49 15.79 12.74
N SER A 79 3.37 15.41 13.36
CA SER A 79 2.34 16.37 13.77
C SER A 79 1.68 15.97 15.10
N SER A 80 1.45 16.94 15.98
CA SER A 80 0.67 16.81 17.22
C SER A 80 -0.83 17.08 17.02
N ASN A 81 -1.22 17.62 15.86
CA ASN A 81 -2.58 18.04 15.56
C ASN A 81 -3.01 17.56 14.16
N VAL A 82 -4.32 17.45 13.93
CA VAL A 82 -4.85 17.50 12.57
C VAL A 82 -4.68 18.95 12.10
N ASP A 83 -3.56 19.24 11.44
CA ASP A 83 -3.20 20.61 11.07
C ASP A 83 -3.88 20.99 9.75
N CYS A 84 -5.03 21.65 9.86
CA CYS A 84 -5.62 22.42 8.77
C CYS A 84 -4.93 23.79 8.73
N SER A 85 -3.75 23.88 8.12
CA SER A 85 -3.33 25.19 7.59
C SER A 85 -4.46 25.71 6.67
N ARG A 86 -4.64 27.05 6.61
CA ARG A 86 -5.79 27.90 6.14
C ARG A 86 -6.40 27.61 4.75
N SER A 87 -6.26 26.39 4.28
CA SER A 87 -6.44 25.89 2.95
C SER A 87 -7.14 24.52 3.00
N ASN A 88 -8.19 24.40 3.81
CA ASN A 88 -9.36 23.50 3.66
C ASN A 88 -9.17 21.98 3.42
N ASN A 89 -8.24 21.29 4.11
CA ASN A 89 -8.03 19.86 3.88
C ASN A 89 -7.84 19.02 5.11
N ARG A 90 -8.20 17.75 4.98
CA ARG A 90 -8.16 16.76 6.05
C ARG A 90 -7.09 15.71 5.76
N GLN A 91 -5.84 16.02 6.07
CA GLN A 91 -4.83 15.00 6.37
C GLN A 91 -4.13 15.38 7.68
N PRO A 92 -3.71 14.43 8.51
CA PRO A 92 -3.19 14.74 9.86
C PRO A 92 -1.79 15.36 9.86
N PHE A 93 -1.22 15.74 8.71
CA PHE A 93 0.17 16.15 8.57
C PHE A 93 0.35 17.36 7.63
N ASP A 94 1.21 18.32 8.00
CA ASP A 94 1.61 19.45 7.15
C ASP A 94 2.83 19.09 6.28
N VAL A 95 2.61 18.80 5.00
CA VAL A 95 3.64 18.38 4.03
C VAL A 95 4.82 19.36 3.88
N ASN A 96 4.69 20.60 4.33
CA ASN A 96 5.79 21.57 4.31
C ASN A 96 6.76 21.38 5.48
N LYS A 97 6.39 20.59 6.50
CA LYS A 97 7.25 20.24 7.64
C LYS A 97 8.02 18.94 7.43
N VAL A 98 8.16 18.50 6.17
CA VAL A 98 8.96 17.33 5.83
C VAL A 98 10.42 17.59 6.17
N SER A 99 11.02 16.66 6.89
CA SER A 99 12.43 16.65 7.28
C SER A 99 13.05 15.31 6.92
N LEU A 100 14.38 15.28 6.78
CA LEU A 100 15.11 14.03 6.64
C LEU A 100 15.41 13.50 8.06
N PRO A 101 14.80 12.37 8.50
CA PRO A 101 15.08 11.81 9.81
C PRO A 101 16.45 11.11 9.84
N PHE A 102 16.97 10.73 8.67
CA PHE A 102 18.16 9.91 8.49
C PHE A 102 19.28 10.74 7.92
N SER A 103 20.47 10.57 8.51
CA SER A 103 21.69 11.22 8.05
C SER A 103 22.35 10.47 6.88
N ASP A 104 22.12 9.15 6.74
CA ASP A 104 22.75 8.32 5.71
C ASP A 104 21.97 7.04 5.33
N ALA A 105 22.51 6.28 4.37
CA ALA A 105 22.00 5.00 3.87
C ALA A 105 22.13 3.81 4.86
N ARG A 106 22.67 4.04 6.07
CA ARG A 106 22.78 3.03 7.14
C ARG A 106 21.89 3.37 8.33
N SER A 107 21.07 4.41 8.18
CA SER A 107 20.22 4.92 9.24
C SER A 107 18.97 4.06 9.45
N LEU A 108 18.69 3.07 8.60
CA LEU A 108 17.72 2.02 8.84
C LEU A 108 18.25 0.66 8.35
N LEU A 109 18.23 -0.31 9.26
CA LEU A 109 18.53 -1.71 9.00
C LEU A 109 17.40 -2.57 9.58
N ILE A 110 16.87 -3.49 8.76
CA ILE A 110 15.93 -4.52 9.18
C ILE A 110 16.48 -5.86 8.74
N SER A 111 16.89 -6.66 9.70
CA SER A 111 17.44 -7.99 9.46
C SER A 111 16.36 -9.03 9.21
N ARG A 112 16.77 -10.16 8.63
CA ARG A 112 15.86 -11.27 8.31
C ARG A 112 15.13 -11.84 9.53
N ASN A 113 15.78 -11.84 10.69
CA ASN A 113 15.18 -12.32 11.95
C ASN A 113 14.38 -11.23 12.69
N GLY A 114 14.20 -10.06 12.07
CA GLY A 114 13.39 -8.98 12.63
C GLY A 114 14.11 -8.08 13.63
N ALA A 115 15.44 -8.14 13.73
CA ALA A 115 16.20 -7.12 14.44
C ALA A 115 16.20 -5.82 13.62
N VAL A 116 15.85 -4.71 14.27
CA VAL A 116 15.81 -3.38 13.68
C VAL A 116 16.87 -2.50 14.34
N SER A 117 17.66 -1.81 13.53
CA SER A 117 18.56 -0.74 13.95
C SER A 117 18.22 0.52 13.16
N MET A 118 17.92 1.61 13.85
CA MET A 118 17.54 2.87 13.22
C MET A 118 18.26 4.05 13.88
N ASN A 119 18.73 5.01 13.09
CA ASN A 119 19.31 6.24 13.59
C ASN A 119 18.43 7.43 13.16
N ILE A 120 17.60 7.92 14.07
CA ILE A 120 16.71 9.06 13.82
C ILE A 120 17.31 10.29 14.49
N LYS A 121 17.67 11.32 13.71
CA LYS A 121 18.20 12.60 14.22
C LYS A 121 19.37 12.44 15.21
N GLY A 122 20.23 11.45 14.98
CA GLY A 122 21.39 11.14 15.83
C GLY A 122 21.08 10.22 17.02
N ILE A 123 19.82 9.83 17.23
CA ILE A 123 19.41 8.89 18.26
C ILE A 123 19.38 7.48 17.67
N LYS A 124 20.20 6.59 18.22
CA LYS A 124 20.23 5.18 17.86
C LYS A 124 19.13 4.41 18.60
N LEU A 125 18.26 3.77 17.83
CA LEU A 125 17.16 2.91 18.26
C LEU A 125 17.45 1.48 17.83
N GLU A 126 17.39 0.54 18.78
CA GLU A 126 17.60 -0.88 18.51
C GLU A 126 16.52 -1.70 19.20
N PHE A 127 15.90 -2.61 18.46
CA PHE A 127 14.83 -3.46 18.98
C PHE A 127 14.54 -4.67 18.09
N GLN A 128 13.73 -5.58 18.60
CA GLN A 128 13.20 -6.72 17.86
C GLN A 128 11.75 -6.47 17.48
N LEU A 129 11.38 -6.89 16.27
CA LEU A 129 9.99 -6.91 15.83
C LEU A 129 9.23 -7.98 16.64
N SER A 130 8.23 -7.53 17.40
CA SER A 130 7.35 -8.35 18.24
C SER A 130 6.14 -8.90 17.49
N TYR A 131 5.90 -8.43 16.28
CA TYR A 131 4.84 -8.92 15.41
C TYR A 131 5.19 -8.69 13.94
N CYS A 132 4.89 -9.69 13.10
CA CYS A 132 5.06 -9.58 11.65
C CYS A 132 3.91 -10.28 10.92
N SER A 133 3.44 -9.61 9.87
CA SER A 133 2.53 -10.15 8.86
C SER A 133 3.18 -10.03 7.48
N SER A 134 2.44 -10.39 6.42
CA SER A 134 2.94 -10.35 5.05
C SER A 134 3.36 -8.96 4.56
N SER A 135 2.87 -7.87 5.16
CA SER A 135 3.21 -6.50 4.70
C SER A 135 3.35 -5.49 5.84
N MET A 136 3.28 -5.94 7.09
CA MET A 136 3.34 -5.08 8.26
C MET A 136 4.16 -5.74 9.35
N ALA A 137 4.95 -4.94 10.08
CA ALA A 137 5.61 -5.40 11.29
C ALA A 137 5.54 -4.34 12.39
N ILE A 138 5.65 -4.78 13.64
CA ILE A 138 5.61 -3.90 14.82
C ILE A 138 6.75 -4.30 15.75
N GLY A 139 7.43 -3.31 16.32
CA GLY A 139 8.38 -3.51 17.41
C GLY A 139 8.37 -2.33 18.37
N VAL A 140 8.88 -2.54 19.58
CA VAL A 140 8.99 -1.49 20.61
C VAL A 140 10.46 -1.19 20.79
N ALA A 141 10.86 0.06 20.52
CA ALA A 141 12.23 0.51 20.65
C ALA A 141 12.67 0.60 22.11
N ASN A 142 13.99 0.72 22.32
CA ASN A 142 14.61 0.94 23.64
C ASN A 142 14.09 2.18 24.39
N ASN A 143 13.55 3.17 23.68
CA ASN A 143 12.86 4.34 24.26
C ASN A 143 11.39 4.06 24.64
N SER A 144 10.95 2.80 24.61
CA SER A 144 9.57 2.36 24.86
C SER A 144 8.52 2.86 23.87
N ILE A 145 8.92 3.41 22.72
CA ILE A 145 8.02 3.85 21.67
C ILE A 145 7.74 2.69 20.71
N PRO A 146 6.46 2.40 20.39
CA PRO A 146 6.12 1.42 19.36
C PRO A 146 6.32 2.01 17.96
N TYR A 147 6.98 1.24 17.10
CA TYR A 147 7.19 1.53 15.69
C TYR A 147 6.45 0.49 14.84
N THR A 148 5.65 0.97 13.90
CA THR A 148 4.96 0.16 12.90
C THR A 148 5.60 0.34 11.54
N PHE A 149 5.96 -0.75 10.90
CA PHE A 149 6.55 -0.80 9.56
C PHE A 149 5.52 -1.34 8.59
N TYR A 150 5.40 -0.72 7.41
CA TYR A 150 4.67 -1.26 6.28
C TYR A 150 5.62 -1.44 5.10
N PHE A 151 5.55 -2.61 4.47
CA PHE A 151 6.42 -3.02 3.36
C PHE A 151 5.62 -3.09 2.05
N SER A 152 6.24 -2.67 0.96
CA SER A 152 5.62 -2.60 -0.37
C SER A 152 6.65 -2.86 -1.46
N PHE A 153 6.31 -3.64 -2.49
CA PHE A 153 7.15 -3.78 -3.69
C PHE A 153 7.11 -2.56 -4.61
N ASN A 154 6.22 -1.60 -4.33
CA ASN A 154 6.22 -0.30 -4.97
C ASN A 154 7.17 0.65 -4.24
N GLN A 155 8.05 1.32 -4.98
CA GLN A 155 8.88 2.40 -4.44
C GLN A 155 8.00 3.51 -3.90
N ASN A 156 8.36 4.01 -2.73
CA ASN A 156 7.70 5.16 -2.15
C ASN A 156 8.53 6.42 -2.37
N SER A 157 7.91 7.50 -2.85
CA SER A 157 8.63 8.75 -3.16
C SER A 157 8.03 10.01 -2.53
N GLN A 158 6.78 10.02 -2.05
CA GLN A 158 6.12 11.27 -1.63
C GLN A 158 5.18 11.12 -0.43
N PHE A 159 5.09 12.19 0.37
CA PHE A 159 4.14 12.37 1.47
C PHE A 159 2.92 13.15 1.02
N GLY A 160 1.73 12.60 1.31
CA GLY A 160 0.45 13.31 1.16
C GLY A 160 0.14 13.77 -0.26
N LEU A 161 -1.05 14.34 -0.42
CA LEU A 161 -1.39 15.25 -1.51
C LEU A 161 -1.61 16.63 -0.87
N SER A 162 -1.41 17.71 -1.64
CA SER A 162 -1.58 19.05 -1.08
C SER A 162 -3.03 19.28 -0.70
N CYS A 163 -3.17 20.16 0.28
CA CYS A 163 -4.46 20.54 0.75
C CYS A 163 -5.24 21.29 -0.37
N ASN A 164 -4.97 22.57 -0.60
CA ASN A 164 -5.71 23.33 -1.63
C ASN A 164 -5.07 23.21 -3.01
N ASP A 165 -4.78 21.99 -3.48
CA ASP A 165 -4.61 21.85 -4.93
C ASP A 165 -5.98 22.13 -5.55
N THR A 166 -6.15 23.34 -6.07
CA THR A 166 -7.06 23.60 -7.18
C THR A 166 -6.61 22.88 -8.46
N ASN A 167 -5.49 22.13 -8.42
CA ASN A 167 -5.22 21.03 -9.33
C ASN A 167 -5.78 19.66 -8.87
N VAL A 168 -6.52 19.58 -7.76
CA VAL A 168 -7.65 18.65 -7.66
C VAL A 168 -8.82 19.34 -8.33
N VAL A 169 -8.67 19.43 -9.64
CA VAL A 169 -9.79 19.14 -10.50
C VAL A 169 -10.35 17.81 -9.96
N THR A 170 -11.54 17.85 -9.34
CA THR A 170 -12.38 16.66 -9.14
C THR A 170 -13.05 16.32 -10.47
N GLU A 171 -12.27 16.42 -11.52
CA GLU A 171 -12.28 15.55 -12.64
C GLU A 171 -10.90 14.89 -12.47
N THR A 172 -10.86 13.58 -12.14
CA THR A 172 -10.04 12.70 -13.00
C THR A 172 -10.17 13.34 -14.38
N PRO A 173 -9.12 13.76 -15.10
CA PRO A 173 -9.32 13.94 -16.52
C PRO A 173 -9.90 12.61 -16.90
N LYS A 174 -11.23 12.53 -17.12
CA LYS A 174 -11.91 11.33 -17.55
C LYS A 174 -11.02 11.00 -18.71
N PRO A 175 -10.19 9.95 -18.65
CA PRO A 175 -9.17 9.87 -19.64
C PRO A 175 -10.00 9.70 -20.89
N ASN A 176 -10.08 10.74 -21.72
CA ASN A 176 -10.23 10.57 -23.13
C ASN A 176 -8.88 9.99 -23.61
N ASN A 177 -8.35 8.99 -22.90
CA ASN A 177 -7.70 7.85 -23.48
C ASN A 177 -8.76 7.14 -24.30
N LYS A 178 -9.22 7.81 -25.38
CA LYS A 178 -9.76 7.15 -26.56
C LYS A 178 -8.82 6.05 -27.06
N ASN A 179 -7.57 6.12 -26.61
CA ASN A 179 -6.47 5.24 -26.92
C ASN A 179 -6.32 4.06 -25.95
N ILE A 180 -7.11 3.94 -24.88
CA ILE A 180 -7.14 2.72 -24.06
C ILE A 180 -8.58 2.28 -23.96
N THR A 181 -8.90 1.12 -24.52
CA THR A 181 -10.26 0.58 -24.51
C THR A 181 -10.33 -0.63 -23.62
N ILE A 182 -11.39 -0.71 -22.81
CA ILE A 182 -11.68 -1.85 -21.95
C ILE A 182 -13.02 -2.40 -22.38
N SER A 183 -13.05 -3.70 -22.69
CA SER A 183 -14.27 -4.40 -23.08
C SER A 183 -14.35 -5.72 -22.34
N SER A 184 -15.56 -6.19 -22.05
CA SER A 184 -15.81 -7.51 -21.49
C SER A 184 -16.96 -8.19 -22.22
N ASN A 185 -16.93 -9.52 -22.26
CA ASN A 185 -18.02 -10.33 -22.78
C ASN A 185 -18.26 -11.52 -21.86
N ILE A 186 -19.53 -11.92 -21.70
CA ILE A 186 -19.88 -13.17 -21.01
C ILE A 186 -19.38 -14.34 -21.86
N ILE A 187 -18.62 -15.24 -21.23
CA ILE A 187 -18.12 -16.47 -21.86
C ILE A 187 -18.76 -17.72 -21.28
N ASN A 188 -19.32 -17.65 -20.07
CA ASN A 188 -20.00 -18.76 -19.43
C ASN A 188 -21.01 -18.26 -18.38
N GLN A 189 -22.03 -19.06 -18.10
CA GLN A 189 -23.01 -18.80 -17.05
C GLN A 189 -23.52 -20.11 -16.43
N TRP A 190 -23.78 -20.11 -15.12
CA TRP A 190 -24.35 -21.26 -14.42
C TRP A 190 -25.17 -20.82 -13.21
N THR A 191 -26.03 -21.71 -12.72
CA THR A 191 -26.82 -21.50 -11.52
C THR A 191 -26.36 -22.47 -10.43
N THR A 192 -26.13 -21.98 -9.22
CA THR A 192 -25.84 -22.82 -8.05
C THR A 192 -26.55 -22.24 -6.84
N ASN A 193 -27.28 -23.06 -6.10
CA ASN A 193 -28.07 -22.64 -4.94
C ASN A 193 -29.01 -21.45 -5.24
N ASN A 194 -29.71 -21.49 -6.39
CA ASN A 194 -30.59 -20.42 -6.89
C ASN A 194 -29.90 -19.06 -7.12
N ILE A 195 -28.57 -19.02 -7.22
CA ILE A 195 -27.81 -17.82 -7.60
C ILE A 195 -27.23 -18.03 -8.99
N ASN A 196 -27.46 -17.08 -9.89
CA ASN A 196 -26.86 -17.06 -11.22
C ASN A 196 -25.47 -16.42 -11.16
N TYR A 197 -24.51 -17.08 -11.77
CA TYR A 197 -23.14 -16.62 -11.92
C TYR A 197 -22.81 -16.46 -13.40
N TYR A 198 -22.08 -15.40 -13.70
CA TYR A 198 -21.67 -15.04 -15.05
C TYR A 198 -20.17 -14.83 -15.06
N GLN A 199 -19.50 -15.55 -15.94
CA GLN A 199 -18.06 -15.46 -16.16
C GLN A 199 -17.81 -14.57 -17.37
N PHE A 200 -16.92 -13.61 -17.21
CA PHE A 200 -16.55 -12.66 -18.24
C PHE A 200 -15.08 -12.82 -18.63
N ASP A 201 -14.80 -12.68 -19.93
CA ASP A 201 -13.47 -12.41 -20.47
C ASP A 201 -13.38 -10.91 -20.77
N GLY A 202 -12.33 -10.29 -20.26
CA GLY A 202 -12.04 -8.87 -20.33
C GLY A 202 -10.79 -8.59 -21.14
N ILE A 203 -10.79 -7.50 -21.89
CA ILE A 203 -9.66 -7.07 -22.73
C ILE A 203 -9.37 -5.61 -22.46
N ILE A 204 -8.11 -5.33 -22.14
CA ILE A 204 -7.52 -3.98 -22.09
C ILE A 204 -6.67 -3.84 -23.34
N GLU A 205 -7.03 -2.92 -24.24
CA GLU A 205 -6.32 -2.67 -25.48
C GLU A 205 -5.63 -1.31 -25.42
N ASN A 206 -4.30 -1.30 -25.58
CA ASN A 206 -3.48 -0.10 -25.59
C ASN A 206 -3.28 0.41 -27.02
N LYS A 207 -4.17 1.28 -27.50
CA LYS A 207 -4.02 2.03 -28.76
C LYS A 207 -3.29 3.36 -28.59
N SER A 208 -2.61 3.55 -27.45
CA SER A 208 -1.81 4.75 -27.23
C SER A 208 -0.44 4.62 -27.88
N LYS A 209 0.22 5.74 -28.15
CA LYS A 209 1.59 5.76 -28.68
C LYS A 209 2.65 5.52 -27.59
N LYS A 210 2.25 5.01 -26.43
CA LYS A 210 3.12 4.83 -25.26
C LYS A 210 2.90 3.45 -24.63
N VAL A 211 3.96 2.88 -24.08
CA VAL A 211 3.90 1.63 -23.32
C VAL A 211 3.25 1.91 -21.96
N ILE A 212 2.19 1.19 -21.61
CA ILE A 212 1.55 1.29 -20.30
C ILE A 212 2.39 0.49 -19.30
N LYS A 213 2.89 1.15 -18.26
CA LYS A 213 3.64 0.52 -17.16
C LYS A 213 2.75 0.13 -15.99
N SER A 214 1.76 0.97 -15.66
CA SER A 214 0.77 0.65 -14.63
C SER A 214 -0.58 1.22 -14.98
N LEU A 215 -1.64 0.57 -14.47
CA LEU A 215 -3.01 0.91 -14.75
C LEU A 215 -3.84 0.67 -13.48
N ILE A 216 -4.67 1.65 -13.12
CA ILE A 216 -5.68 1.50 -12.07
C ILE A 216 -7.05 1.66 -12.70
N LEU A 217 -7.90 0.66 -12.52
CA LEU A 217 -9.28 0.62 -12.96
C LEU A 217 -10.22 0.77 -11.77
N SER A 218 -11.38 1.37 -11.97
CA SER A 218 -12.51 1.29 -11.05
C SER A 218 -13.69 0.64 -11.74
N SER A 219 -14.42 -0.20 -11.01
CA SER A 219 -15.67 -0.78 -11.48
C SER A 219 -16.63 -0.99 -10.33
N SER A 220 -17.93 -0.86 -10.60
CA SER A 220 -19.01 -1.23 -9.69
C SER A 220 -19.29 -2.74 -9.69
N VAL A 221 -18.49 -3.54 -10.40
CA VAL A 221 -18.67 -4.99 -10.47
C VAL A 221 -18.60 -5.62 -9.08
N GLN A 222 -19.62 -6.42 -8.76
CA GLN A 222 -19.65 -7.24 -7.57
C GLN A 222 -19.15 -8.63 -7.93
N LEU A 223 -17.91 -8.93 -7.58
CA LEU A 223 -17.34 -10.26 -7.76
C LEU A 223 -18.11 -11.29 -6.93
N ARG A 224 -18.11 -12.55 -7.37
CA ARG A 224 -18.67 -13.67 -6.58
C ARG A 224 -17.97 -13.78 -5.22
N ASP A 225 -16.64 -13.72 -5.23
CA ASP A 225 -15.73 -13.73 -4.08
C ASP A 225 -14.36 -13.10 -4.49
N ASP A 226 -13.42 -12.95 -3.56
CA ASP A 226 -12.11 -12.33 -3.84
C ASP A 226 -11.21 -13.14 -4.77
N SER A 227 -11.47 -14.45 -4.94
CA SER A 227 -10.75 -15.33 -5.87
C SER A 227 -11.37 -15.36 -7.27
N SER A 228 -12.50 -14.67 -7.46
CA SER A 228 -13.28 -14.67 -8.71
C SER A 228 -12.80 -13.63 -9.71
N ILE A 229 -11.52 -13.29 -9.67
CA ILE A 229 -10.84 -12.43 -10.64
C ILE A 229 -9.44 -12.98 -10.86
N TRP A 230 -9.01 -13.01 -12.11
CA TRP A 230 -7.66 -13.41 -12.50
C TRP A 230 -7.09 -12.40 -13.48
N ASP A 231 -5.76 -12.35 -13.53
CA ASP A 231 -5.01 -11.39 -14.36
C ASP A 231 -5.36 -9.91 -14.04
N LEU A 232 -5.98 -9.65 -12.89
CA LEU A 232 -6.08 -8.34 -12.26
C LEU A 232 -6.01 -8.54 -10.75
N VAL A 233 -5.47 -7.55 -10.06
CA VAL A 233 -5.35 -7.54 -8.60
C VAL A 233 -6.25 -6.46 -8.04
N ARG A 234 -7.16 -6.83 -7.13
CA ARG A 234 -7.98 -5.89 -6.38
C ARG A 234 -7.09 -5.12 -5.39
N ILE A 235 -7.19 -3.79 -5.37
CA ILE A 235 -6.36 -2.93 -4.51
C ILE A 235 -7.03 -2.74 -3.13
N ASN A 236 -8.37 -2.67 -3.08
CA ASN A 236 -9.12 -2.47 -1.85
C ASN A 236 -9.99 -3.70 -1.53
N ASN A 237 -9.64 -4.45 -0.47
CA ASN A 237 -10.32 -5.70 -0.10
C ASN A 237 -11.52 -5.53 0.86
N ASN A 238 -11.95 -4.29 1.13
CA ASN A 238 -12.95 -4.02 2.16
C ASN A 238 -14.40 -4.03 1.66
N ASN A 239 -14.71 -4.70 0.54
CA ASN A 239 -16.01 -4.64 -0.14
C ASN A 239 -16.50 -3.21 -0.47
N GLN A 240 -15.62 -2.21 -0.42
CA GLN A 240 -15.94 -0.84 -0.79
C GLN A 240 -16.16 -0.75 -2.30
N GLN A 241 -17.26 -0.09 -2.69
CA GLN A 241 -17.64 0.13 -4.08
C GLN A 241 -17.47 1.62 -4.44
N PRO A 242 -16.93 1.95 -5.63
CA PRO A 242 -16.45 1.01 -6.65
C PRO A 242 -15.15 0.31 -6.22
N SER A 243 -15.03 -0.97 -6.57
CA SER A 243 -13.77 -1.70 -6.39
C SER A 243 -12.70 -1.15 -7.33
N THR A 244 -11.46 -1.11 -6.86
CA THR A 244 -10.30 -0.72 -7.64
C THR A 244 -9.44 -1.93 -7.98
N PHE A 245 -8.92 -1.96 -9.21
CA PHE A 245 -8.14 -3.06 -9.76
C PHE A 245 -6.86 -2.53 -10.40
N THR A 246 -5.80 -3.33 -10.37
CA THR A 246 -4.53 -3.02 -11.03
C THR A 246 -3.94 -4.25 -11.70
N LEU A 247 -2.93 -4.04 -12.55
CA LEU A 247 -2.21 -5.13 -13.18
C LEU A 247 -1.45 -5.94 -12.11
N PRO A 248 -1.37 -7.28 -12.25
CA PRO A 248 -0.53 -8.10 -11.39
C PRO A 248 0.94 -7.71 -11.48
N SER A 249 1.71 -7.95 -10.41
CA SER A 249 3.13 -7.60 -10.35
C SER A 249 4.01 -8.29 -11.39
N TYR A 250 3.57 -9.41 -11.96
CA TYR A 250 4.27 -10.12 -13.04
C TYR A 250 4.02 -9.50 -14.43
N VAL A 251 3.06 -8.58 -14.56
CA VAL A 251 2.79 -7.86 -15.80
C VAL A 251 3.54 -6.54 -15.76
N ASN A 252 4.73 -6.54 -16.37
CA ASN A 252 5.61 -5.37 -16.35
C ASN A 252 5.07 -4.21 -17.20
N GLN A 253 4.34 -4.50 -18.28
CA GLN A 253 3.80 -3.50 -19.19
C GLN A 253 2.74 -4.06 -20.17
N ILE A 254 1.96 -3.15 -20.76
CA ILE A 254 1.15 -3.40 -21.96
C ILE A 254 1.76 -2.58 -23.10
N ALA A 255 2.32 -3.26 -24.11
CA ALA A 255 2.96 -2.63 -25.25
C ALA A 255 1.99 -1.81 -26.10
N ILE A 256 2.53 -0.95 -26.96
CA ILE A 256 1.78 -0.19 -27.96
C ILE A 256 1.06 -1.17 -28.90
N ASP A 257 -0.20 -0.88 -29.24
CA ASP A 257 -1.09 -1.68 -30.08
C ASP A 257 -1.29 -3.13 -29.62
N SER A 258 -1.08 -3.40 -28.33
CA SER A 258 -1.23 -4.72 -27.73
C SER A 258 -2.47 -4.84 -26.85
N LYS A 259 -2.87 -6.09 -26.59
CA LYS A 259 -4.03 -6.44 -25.76
C LYS A 259 -3.57 -7.23 -24.55
N TYR A 260 -4.14 -6.90 -23.40
CA TYR A 260 -4.02 -7.65 -22.16
C TYR A 260 -5.37 -8.23 -21.79
N LYS A 261 -5.42 -9.54 -21.49
CA LYS A 261 -6.65 -10.23 -21.13
C LYS A 261 -6.76 -10.38 -19.62
N PHE A 262 -7.98 -10.35 -19.12
CA PHE A 262 -8.30 -10.66 -17.74
C PHE A 262 -9.66 -11.33 -17.66
N GLY A 263 -10.03 -11.87 -16.50
CA GLY A 263 -11.39 -12.36 -16.37
C GLY A 263 -11.87 -12.36 -14.94
N PHE A 264 -13.19 -12.50 -14.80
CA PHE A 264 -13.85 -12.42 -13.52
C PHE A 264 -15.21 -13.14 -13.52
N ILE A 265 -15.72 -13.44 -12.33
CA ILE A 265 -17.05 -14.01 -12.11
C ILE A 265 -17.87 -13.05 -11.24
N THR A 266 -19.10 -12.76 -11.67
CA THR A 266 -20.05 -11.90 -10.96
C THR A 266 -21.43 -12.55 -10.87
N LYS A 267 -22.31 -11.96 -10.05
CA LYS A 267 -23.71 -12.36 -9.88
C LYS A 267 -24.67 -11.57 -10.79
N SER A 268 -24.15 -10.66 -11.62
CA SER A 268 -24.94 -9.86 -12.57
C SER A 268 -24.58 -10.23 -14.01
N ASP A 269 -25.60 -10.33 -14.86
CA ASP A 269 -25.50 -10.48 -16.32
C ASP A 269 -25.15 -9.17 -17.04
N ARG A 270 -25.14 -8.04 -16.31
CA ARG A 270 -24.81 -6.75 -16.90
C ARG A 270 -23.32 -6.65 -17.14
N ASN A 271 -22.95 -6.30 -18.37
CA ASN A 271 -21.58 -5.96 -18.74
C ASN A 271 -21.07 -4.84 -17.82
N PRO A 272 -20.08 -5.09 -16.95
CA PRO A 272 -19.60 -4.07 -16.04
C PRO A 272 -18.84 -2.99 -16.79
N THR A 273 -18.99 -1.76 -16.34
CA THR A 273 -18.17 -0.65 -16.82
C THR A 273 -16.88 -0.61 -16.01
N PHE A 274 -15.75 -0.63 -16.69
CA PHE A 274 -14.44 -0.36 -16.12
C PHE A 274 -14.01 1.04 -16.55
N ASN A 275 -13.78 1.91 -15.56
CA ASN A 275 -13.27 3.24 -15.80
C ASN A 275 -11.78 3.27 -15.48
N ILE A 276 -10.99 3.92 -16.34
CA ILE A 276 -9.58 4.15 -16.07
C ILE A 276 -9.49 5.27 -15.04
N VAL A 277 -8.98 4.95 -13.85
CA VAL A 277 -8.71 5.92 -12.78
C VAL A 277 -7.35 6.57 -13.00
N SER A 278 -6.32 5.76 -13.29
CA SER A 278 -4.98 6.28 -13.60
C SER A 278 -4.22 5.34 -14.52
N VAL A 279 -3.27 5.91 -15.26
CA VAL A 279 -2.33 5.18 -16.13
C VAL A 279 -0.95 5.81 -15.99
N THR A 280 0.09 4.98 -15.89
CA THR A 280 1.48 5.42 -15.95
C THR A 280 2.11 4.84 -17.20
N TYR A 281 2.82 5.66 -17.96
CA TYR A 281 3.55 5.25 -19.15
C TYR A 281 5.05 5.11 -18.85
N GLN A 282 5.75 4.32 -19.67
CA GLN A 282 7.22 4.36 -19.73
C GLN A 282 7.72 5.65 -20.38
#